data_AF-A0A0D0C5K1-F1
#
_entry.id   AF-A0A0D0C5K1-F1
#
_cell.length_a   1.000
_cell.length_b   1.000
_cell.length_c   1.000
_cell.angle_alpha   90.00
_cell.angle_beta   90.00
_cell.angle_gamma   90.00
#
_symmetry.space_group_name_H-M   'P 1'
#
loop_
_entity.id
_entity.type
_entity.pdbx_description
1 polymer ?
#
loop_
_entity_poly.entity_id
_entity_poly.type
_entity_poly.pdbx_seq_one_letter_code
_entity_poly.pdbx_strand_id
1 'polypeptide(L)'
;IEGSTGDVAGMREEIRAISRSHGTPSIFFTLNPADGHNPIMSFLAGKNIDVDALFSKPDANYTPFDRMYTLASNPVAGAEFFHLVINQFV
;
A
#
# COMPACT_ATOMS: atom_id res chain seq x y z
N ILE A 1 -27.64 -31.07 6.43
CA ILE A 1 -28.05 -30.02 5.45
C ILE A 1 -26.81 -29.23 5.17
N GLU A 2 -26.41 -29.18 3.91
CA GLU A 2 -25.24 -28.40 3.48
C GLU A 2 -25.42 -26.93 3.90
N GLY A 3 -24.40 -26.35 4.53
CA GLY A 3 -24.46 -24.99 5.08
C GLY A 3 -25.23 -24.86 6.40
N SER A 4 -25.66 -25.96 7.01
CA SER A 4 -26.18 -25.93 8.39
C SER A 4 -25.12 -25.54 9.40
N THR A 5 -25.54 -25.13 10.60
CA THR A 5 -24.62 -24.78 11.70
C THR A 5 -23.65 -25.91 12.07
N GLY A 6 -24.11 -27.17 12.04
CA GLY A 6 -23.26 -28.33 12.28
C GLY A 6 -22.22 -28.55 11.17
N ASP A 7 -22.60 -28.31 9.93
CA ASP A 7 -21.72 -28.44 8.76
C ASP A 7 -20.62 -27.36 8.75
N VAL A 8 -20.99 -26.11 9.05
CA VAL A 8 -20.04 -25.00 9.24
C VAL A 8 -19.10 -25.23 10.43
N ALA A 9 -19.59 -25.84 11.51
CA ALA A 9 -18.77 -26.21 12.66
C ALA A 9 -17.74 -27.29 12.28
N GLY A 10 -18.14 -28.29 11.49
CA GLY A 10 -17.24 -29.32 10.94
C GLY A 10 -16.13 -28.73 10.08
N MET A 11 -16.49 -27.88 9.10
CA MET A 11 -15.51 -27.21 8.22
C MET A 11 -14.50 -26.34 8.99
N ARG A 12 -14.94 -25.67 10.06
CA ARG A 12 -14.02 -24.90 10.92
C ARG A 12 -13.01 -25.78 11.63
N GLU A 13 -13.41 -26.98 12.08
CA GLU A 13 -12.47 -27.91 12.69
C GLU A 13 -11.49 -28.52 11.70
N GLU A 14 -11.89 -28.73 10.45
CA GLU A 14 -10.96 -29.12 9.39
C GLU A 14 -9.90 -28.05 9.16
N ILE A 15 -10.30 -26.78 9.02
CA ILE A 15 -9.35 -25.65 8.86
C ILE A 15 -8.38 -25.58 10.04
N ARG A 16 -8.87 -25.78 11.27
CA ARG A 16 -8.04 -25.79 12.48
C ARG A 16 -7.10 -27.00 12.53
N ALA A 17 -7.58 -28.18 12.13
CA ALA A 17 -6.77 -29.39 12.06
C ALA A 17 -5.65 -29.26 11.03
N ILE A 18 -5.94 -28.69 9.85
CA ILE A 18 -4.96 -28.37 8.82
C ILE A 18 -3.95 -27.36 9.36
N SER A 19 -4.40 -26.28 10.01
CA SER A 19 -3.52 -25.25 10.58
C SER A 19 -2.57 -25.80 11.65
N ARG A 20 -3.02 -26.76 12.48
CA ARG A 20 -2.19 -27.41 13.50
C ARG A 20 -1.17 -28.39 12.91
N SER A 21 -1.54 -29.09 11.84
CA SER A 21 -0.71 -30.15 11.24
C SER A 21 0.29 -29.62 10.20
N HIS A 22 -0.08 -28.58 9.45
CA HIS A 22 0.70 -28.03 8.34
C HIS A 22 1.14 -26.57 8.56
N GLY A 23 0.81 -26.01 9.73
CA GLY A 23 1.03 -24.59 10.03
C GLY A 23 -0.13 -23.71 9.55
N THR A 24 -0.24 -22.51 10.11
CA THR A 24 -1.24 -21.53 9.65
C THR A 24 -0.94 -21.09 8.23
N PRO A 25 -1.98 -20.89 7.38
CA PRO A 25 -1.79 -20.31 6.06
C PRO A 25 -1.08 -18.96 6.21
N SER A 26 0.11 -18.87 5.61
CA SER A 26 0.95 -17.68 5.66
C SER A 26 0.72 -16.89 4.39
N ILE A 27 0.29 -15.63 4.51
CA ILE A 27 0.18 -14.72 3.37
C ILE A 27 1.45 -13.87 3.36
N PHE A 28 2.28 -14.09 2.34
CA PHE A 28 3.41 -13.22 2.05
C PHE A 28 2.99 -12.24 0.95
N PHE A 29 3.08 -10.95 1.23
CA PHE A 29 2.88 -9.90 0.23
C PHE A 29 3.97 -8.85 0.40
N THR A 30 4.44 -8.31 -0.72
CA THR A 30 5.40 -7.21 -0.75
C THR A 30 4.69 -5.97 -1.20
N LEU A 31 4.70 -4.93 -0.36
CA LEU A 31 4.27 -3.60 -0.76
C LEU A 31 5.48 -2.83 -1.28
N ASN A 32 5.37 -2.33 -2.51
CA ASN A 32 6.36 -1.43 -3.09
C ASN A 32 5.66 -0.13 -3.52
N PRO A 33 5.52 0.86 -2.62
CA PRO A 33 4.96 2.16 -2.94
C PRO A 33 5.78 2.85 -4.04
N ALA A 34 5.13 3.25 -5.14
CA ALA A 34 5.80 3.90 -6.27
C ALA A 34 5.98 5.41 -6.02
N ASP A 35 6.99 5.77 -5.25
CA ASP A 35 7.31 7.14 -4.83
C ASP A 35 7.55 8.12 -6.01
N GLY A 36 8.31 7.72 -7.03
CA GLY A 36 8.56 8.58 -8.20
C GLY A 36 7.37 8.72 -9.16
N HIS A 37 6.37 7.85 -9.05
CA HIS A 37 5.14 7.93 -9.83
C HIS A 37 3.97 8.55 -9.07
N ASN A 38 4.15 8.82 -7.77
CA ASN A 38 3.12 9.37 -6.92
C ASN A 38 3.36 10.87 -6.66
N PRO A 39 2.36 11.75 -6.89
CA PRO A 39 2.51 13.19 -6.68
C PRO A 39 2.73 13.58 -5.21
N ILE A 40 2.34 12.73 -4.25
CA ILE A 40 2.50 12.96 -2.81
C ILE A 40 3.98 13.08 -2.43
N MET A 41 4.87 12.28 -3.02
CA MET A 41 6.31 12.40 -2.74
C MET A 41 6.84 13.78 -3.14
N SER A 42 6.40 14.29 -4.30
CA SER A 42 6.77 15.63 -4.76
C SER A 42 6.18 16.72 -3.85
N PHE A 43 4.95 16.55 -3.37
CA PHE A 43 4.35 17.43 -2.37
C PHE A 43 5.18 17.48 -1.08
N LEU A 44 5.57 16.32 -0.54
CA LEU A 44 6.43 16.21 0.65
C LEU A 44 7.82 16.82 0.42
N ALA A 45 8.34 16.73 -0.81
CA ALA A 45 9.57 17.41 -1.22
C ALA A 45 9.42 18.94 -1.38
N GLY A 46 8.25 19.50 -1.07
CA GLY A 46 7.96 20.94 -1.15
C GLY A 46 7.63 21.44 -2.55
N LYS A 47 7.31 20.56 -3.50
CA LYS A 47 6.81 20.98 -4.83
C LYS A 47 5.38 21.50 -4.72
N ASN A 48 5.03 22.41 -5.62
CA ASN A 48 3.70 23.02 -5.68
C ASN A 48 2.70 22.04 -6.31
N ILE A 49 2.30 21.04 -5.54
CA ILE A 49 1.28 20.04 -5.89
C ILE A 49 0.00 20.42 -5.18
N ASP A 50 -1.09 20.56 -5.94
CA ASP A 50 -2.41 20.82 -5.38
C ASP A 50 -3.05 19.50 -4.95
N VAL A 51 -2.95 19.15 -3.66
CA VAL A 51 -3.47 17.89 -3.13
C VAL A 51 -4.99 17.84 -3.07
N ASP A 52 -5.67 18.98 -3.15
CA ASP A 52 -7.14 19.06 -3.14
C ASP A 52 -7.74 18.84 -4.54
N ALA A 53 -6.90 18.93 -5.59
CA ALA A 53 -7.27 18.73 -6.98
C ALA A 53 -7.30 17.24 -7.43
N LEU A 54 -7.91 16.36 -6.63
CA LEU A 54 -7.96 14.89 -6.82
C LEU A 54 -8.34 14.41 -8.23
N PHE A 55 -9.16 15.18 -8.96
CA PHE A 55 -9.64 14.82 -10.31
C PHE A 55 -9.09 15.72 -11.43
N SER A 56 -8.22 16.67 -11.11
CA SER A 56 -7.77 17.71 -12.05
C SER A 56 -6.28 17.61 -12.39
N LYS A 57 -5.67 16.43 -12.22
CA LYS A 57 -4.22 16.20 -12.33
C LYS A 57 -3.45 17.10 -11.35
N PRO A 58 -3.37 16.70 -10.06
CA PRO A 58 -2.78 17.52 -9.00
C PRO A 58 -1.30 17.87 -9.25
N ASP A 59 -0.63 17.16 -10.15
CA ASP A 59 0.75 17.40 -10.58
C ASP A 59 0.90 17.88 -12.03
N ALA A 60 -0.11 18.47 -12.66
CA ALA A 60 -0.10 18.79 -14.10
C ALA A 60 1.15 19.54 -14.60
N ASN A 61 1.88 20.22 -13.70
CA ASN A 61 3.13 20.94 -13.98
C ASN A 61 4.41 20.09 -13.88
N TYR A 62 4.32 18.83 -13.44
CA TYR A 62 5.46 17.95 -13.17
C TYR A 62 5.32 16.65 -13.95
N THR A 63 6.29 16.37 -14.81
CA THR A 63 6.38 15.10 -15.51
C THR A 63 6.87 13.99 -14.57
N PRO A 64 6.71 12.70 -14.94
CA PRO A 64 7.33 11.61 -14.20
C PRO A 64 8.85 11.77 -14.03
N PHE A 65 9.53 12.37 -15.02
CA PHE A 65 10.96 12.64 -14.93
C PHE A 65 11.27 13.70 -13.87
N ASP A 66 10.48 14.78 -13.79
CA ASP A 66 10.66 15.82 -12.77
C ASP A 66 10.49 15.28 -11.36
N ARG A 67 9.57 14.33 -11.17
CA ARG A 67 9.38 13.63 -9.89
C ARG A 67 10.57 12.76 -9.55
N MET A 68 11.06 11.95 -10.49
CA MET A 68 12.26 11.13 -10.29
C MET A 68 13.49 11.99 -9.98
N TYR A 69 13.65 13.12 -10.67
CA TYR A 69 14.71 14.07 -10.38
C TYR A 69 14.58 14.69 -8.98
N THR A 70 13.35 15.02 -8.57
CA THR A 70 13.05 15.55 -7.23
C THR A 70 13.37 14.52 -6.15
N LEU A 71 12.98 13.26 -6.35
CA LEU A 71 13.29 12.15 -5.45
C LEU A 71 14.81 11.96 -5.30
N ALA A 72 15.54 11.93 -6.42
CA ALA A 72 16.99 11.80 -6.41
C ALA A 72 17.67 12.98 -5.71
N SER A 73 17.10 14.18 -5.81
CA SER A 73 17.61 15.40 -5.16
C SER A 73 17.25 15.51 -3.68
N ASN A 74 16.15 14.87 -3.24
CA ASN A 74 15.66 14.88 -1.87
C ASN A 74 15.21 13.48 -1.43
N PRO A 75 16.14 12.59 -1.07
CA PRO A 75 15.81 11.24 -0.63
C PRO A 75 15.04 11.19 0.70
N VAL A 76 15.11 12.26 1.50
CA VAL A 76 14.35 12.36 2.78
C VAL A 76 12.85 12.39 2.50
N ALA A 77 12.40 13.13 1.48
CA ALA A 77 11.01 13.14 1.07
C ALA A 77 10.52 11.76 0.59
N GLY A 78 11.38 10.96 -0.04
CA GLY A 78 11.09 9.57 -0.38
C GLY A 78 10.89 8.68 0.87
N ALA A 79 11.73 8.86 1.89
CA ALA A 79 11.59 8.16 3.16
C ALA A 79 10.32 8.57 3.92
N GLU A 80 9.98 9.86 3.94
CA GLU A 80 8.73 10.36 4.51
C GLU A 80 7.50 9.83 3.78
N PHE A 81 7.55 9.79 2.44
CA PHE A 81 6.50 9.18 1.62
C PHE A 81 6.31 7.71 1.98
N PHE A 82 7.39 6.93 2.04
CA PHE A 82 7.32 5.52 2.41
C PHE A 82 6.72 5.35 3.81
N HIS A 83 7.19 6.12 4.79
CA HIS A 83 6.68 6.08 6.16
C HIS A 83 5.18 6.40 6.23
N LEU A 84 4.75 7.43 5.51
CA LEU A 84 3.34 7.81 5.42
C LEU A 84 2.48 6.68 4.83
N VAL A 85 2.90 6.09 3.71
CA VAL A 85 2.14 5.01 3.04
C VAL A 85 2.02 3.79 3.94
N ILE A 86 3.10 3.38 4.61
CA ILE A 86 3.08 2.23 5.51
C ILE A 86 2.19 2.49 6.74
N ASN A 87 2.26 3.68 7.33
CA ASN A 87 1.41 4.04 8.48
C ASN A 87 -0.08 4.13 8.14
N GLN A 88 -0.45 4.35 6.89
CA GLN A 88 -1.85 4.37 6.47
C GLN A 88 -2.36 3.00 6.02
N PHE A 89 -1.44 2.06 5.76
CA PHE A 89 -1.79 0.69 5.40
C PHE A 89 -2.05 -0.20 6.62
N VAL A 90 -1.34 0.02 7.72
CA VAL A 90 -1.42 -0.74 8.99
C VAL A 90 -2.28 0.01 10.00
#